data_AF-A0AAF0ETD3-F1
#
_entry.id   AF-A0AAF0ETD3-F1
#
_cell.length_a   1.000
_cell.length_b   1.000
_cell.length_c   1.000
_cell.angle_alpha   90.00
_cell.angle_beta   90.00
_cell.angle_gamma   90.00
#
_symmetry.space_group_name_H-M   'P 1'
#
loop_
_entity.id
_entity.type
_entity.pdbx_description
1 polymer ?
#
loop_
_entity_poly.entity_id
_entity_poly.type
_entity_poly.pdbx_seq_one_letter_code
_entity_poly.pdbx_strand_id
1 'polypeptide(L)'
;MTTAPSRQQLLTLYRQHLSTARSIKSYNFREFYIRRARESFRAALIPESDEAKRLSESATLLSQVNSGPLKPSEPTKIDLAEFYARATEELNVMRRAAVVNGLYSTDRLVVEANPEQWVVSAPGGKTADP
;
A
#
# COMPACT_ATOMS: atom_id res chain seq x y z
N MET A 1 -19.10 22.81 -2.11
CA MET A 1 -18.23 22.63 -3.30
C MET A 1 -16.90 22.09 -2.79
N THR A 2 -16.62 20.82 -3.02
CA THR A 2 -15.32 20.21 -2.68
C THR A 2 -14.32 20.63 -3.75
N THR A 3 -13.47 21.61 -3.44
CA THR A 3 -12.35 21.98 -4.31
C THR A 3 -11.42 20.79 -4.47
N ALA A 4 -11.07 20.46 -5.70
CA ALA A 4 -10.13 19.38 -5.99
C ALA A 4 -8.82 19.58 -5.22
N PRO A 5 -8.25 18.51 -4.61
CA PRO A 5 -7.04 18.62 -3.81
C PRO A 5 -5.83 18.99 -4.67
N SER A 6 -4.98 19.87 -4.17
CA SER A 6 -3.72 20.22 -4.82
C SER A 6 -2.75 19.04 -4.83
N ARG A 7 -1.92 18.94 -5.87
CA ARG A 7 -0.84 17.95 -5.98
C ARG A 7 0.07 17.93 -4.75
N GLN A 8 0.38 19.10 -4.20
CA GLN A 8 1.22 19.19 -3.00
C GLN A 8 0.52 18.60 -1.76
N GLN A 9 -0.80 18.79 -1.64
CA GLN A 9 -1.58 18.21 -0.54
C GLN A 9 -1.58 16.68 -0.61
N LEU A 10 -1.71 16.11 -1.80
CA LEU A 10 -1.63 14.66 -2.02
C LEU A 10 -0.24 14.10 -1.68
N LEU A 11 0.84 14.78 -2.09
CA LEU A 11 2.20 14.36 -1.78
C LEU A 11 2.50 14.42 -0.28
N THR A 12 2.07 15.48 0.39
CA THR A 12 2.20 15.61 1.85
C THR A 12 1.43 14.50 2.54
N LEU A 13 0.20 14.23 2.11
CA LEU A 13 -0.64 13.17 2.67
C LEU A 13 -0.01 11.79 2.50
N TYR A 14 0.54 11.48 1.31
CA TYR A 14 1.25 10.23 1.05
C TYR A 14 2.47 10.05 1.95
N ARG A 15 3.29 11.11 2.12
CA ARG A 15 4.44 11.08 3.04
C ARG A 15 4.02 10.87 4.48
N GLN A 16 2.93 11.52 4.90
CA GLN A 16 2.38 11.33 6.24
C GLN A 16 1.96 9.88 6.47
N HIS A 17 1.25 9.26 5.51
CA HIS A 17 0.87 7.84 5.56
C HIS A 17 2.09 6.92 5.72
N LEU A 18 3.11 7.08 4.89
CA LEU A 18 4.32 6.26 4.99
C LEU A 18 5.06 6.46 6.32
N SER A 19 5.12 7.70 6.80
CA SER A 19 5.77 8.00 8.08
C SER A 19 4.99 7.42 9.26
N THR A 20 3.67 7.52 9.27
CA THR A 20 2.84 6.95 10.35
C THR A 20 2.87 5.42 10.31
N ALA A 21 2.82 4.81 9.13
CA ALA A 21 2.91 3.36 8.99
C ALA A 21 4.25 2.83 9.57
N ARG A 22 5.37 3.52 9.27
CA ARG A 22 6.69 3.18 9.82
C ARG A 22 6.79 3.33 11.35
N SER A 23 5.96 4.18 11.96
CA SER A 23 5.93 4.35 13.42
C SER A 23 5.24 3.19 14.15
N ILE A 24 4.49 2.34 13.43
CA ILE A 24 3.82 1.18 14.01
C ILE A 24 4.87 0.09 14.30
N LYS A 25 4.91 -0.38 15.55
CA LYS A 25 5.91 -1.36 16.00
C LYS A 25 5.68 -2.75 15.41
N SER A 26 4.42 -3.18 15.30
CA SER A 26 4.07 -4.49 14.73
C SER A 26 4.43 -4.59 13.24
N TYR A 27 5.22 -5.61 12.89
CA TYR A 27 5.60 -5.96 11.51
C TYR A 27 4.40 -5.96 10.56
N ASN A 28 3.39 -6.77 10.90
CA ASN A 28 2.26 -7.05 10.02
C ASN A 28 1.50 -5.76 9.67
N PHE A 29 1.25 -4.93 10.68
CA PHE A 29 0.54 -3.66 10.46
C PHE A 29 1.40 -2.66 9.70
N ARG A 30 2.68 -2.50 10.05
CA ARG A 30 3.60 -1.61 9.33
C ARG A 30 3.67 -1.95 7.84
N GLU A 31 3.94 -3.21 7.50
CA GLU A 31 4.06 -3.63 6.10
C GLU A 31 2.72 -3.59 5.37
N PHE A 32 1.62 -3.99 6.03
CA PHE A 32 0.28 -3.87 5.46
C PHE A 32 -0.04 -2.42 5.08
N TYR A 33 0.16 -1.47 5.99
CA TYR A 33 -0.17 -0.06 5.73
C TYR A 33 0.79 0.59 4.73
N ILE A 34 2.08 0.23 4.72
CA ILE A 34 3.03 0.70 3.68
C ILE A 34 2.57 0.23 2.30
N ARG A 35 2.27 -1.06 2.16
CA ARG A 35 1.80 -1.64 0.89
C ARG A 35 0.47 -1.02 0.46
N ARG A 36 -0.50 -0.95 1.39
CA ARG A 36 -1.82 -0.38 1.14
C ARG A 36 -1.74 1.09 0.71
N ALA A 37 -0.91 1.91 1.35
CA ALA A 37 -0.69 3.30 0.96
C ALA A 37 -0.10 3.40 -0.45
N ARG A 38 0.90 2.56 -0.79
CA ARG A 38 1.48 2.53 -2.14
C ARG A 38 0.45 2.14 -3.20
N GLU A 39 -0.30 1.08 -2.97
CA GLU A 39 -1.30 0.56 -3.91
C GLU A 39 -2.47 1.53 -4.10
N SER A 40 -3.03 2.06 -3.01
CA SER A 40 -4.18 2.98 -3.07
C SER A 40 -3.83 4.30 -3.77
N PHE A 41 -2.69 4.91 -3.44
CA PHE A 41 -2.25 6.14 -4.11
C PHE A 41 -1.86 5.87 -5.56
N ARG A 42 -1.20 4.74 -5.87
CA ARG A 42 -0.90 4.37 -7.26
C ARG A 42 -2.18 4.19 -8.08
N ALA A 43 -3.17 3.48 -7.55
CA ALA A 43 -4.45 3.26 -8.22
C ALA A 43 -5.23 4.58 -8.45
N ALA A 44 -5.20 5.50 -7.48
CA ALA A 44 -5.88 6.79 -7.57
C ALA A 44 -5.19 7.80 -8.52
N LEU A 45 -3.86 7.82 -8.55
CA LEU A 45 -3.06 8.78 -9.32
C LEU A 45 -2.71 8.29 -10.73
N ILE A 46 -2.65 6.98 -10.93
CA ILE A 46 -2.35 6.34 -12.21
C ILE A 46 -3.51 5.38 -12.55
N PRO A 47 -4.72 5.91 -12.81
CA PRO A 47 -5.76 5.12 -13.45
C PRO A 47 -5.27 4.87 -14.89
N GLU A 48 -4.88 3.64 -15.20
CA GLU A 48 -4.34 3.23 -16.52
C GLU A 48 -2.96 3.80 -16.90
N SER A 49 -1.87 3.13 -16.48
CA SER A 49 -0.75 2.98 -17.41
C SER A 49 -1.08 1.87 -18.40
N ASP A 50 -0.56 1.95 -19.62
CA ASP A 50 -0.77 0.94 -20.69
C ASP A 50 -0.43 -0.50 -20.25
N GLU A 51 0.38 -0.66 -19.20
CA GLU A 51 0.72 -1.95 -18.59
C GLU A 51 -0.43 -2.57 -17.78
N ALA A 52 -1.24 -1.76 -17.08
CA ALA A 52 -2.40 -2.25 -16.34
C ALA A 52 -3.52 -2.70 -17.30
N LYS A 53 -3.67 -2.01 -18.43
CA LYS A 53 -4.52 -2.45 -19.55
C LYS A 53 -4.09 -3.82 -20.07
N ARG A 54 -2.81 -3.99 -20.39
CA ARG A 54 -2.24 -5.28 -20.86
C ARG A 54 -2.39 -6.44 -19.88
N LEU A 55 -2.14 -6.21 -18.59
CA LEU A 55 -2.35 -7.23 -17.56
C LEU A 55 -3.84 -7.54 -17.39
N SER A 56 -4.72 -6.53 -17.48
CA SER A 56 -6.17 -6.73 -17.43
C SER A 56 -6.72 -7.42 -18.68
N GLU A 57 -6.13 -7.21 -19.87
CA GLU A 57 -6.42 -7.92 -21.12
C GLU A 57 -6.09 -9.40 -20.99
N SER A 58 -4.91 -9.73 -20.45
CA SER A 58 -4.55 -11.12 -20.17
C SER A 58 -5.43 -11.75 -19.08
N ALA A 59 -5.87 -10.97 -18.09
CA ALA A 59 -6.80 -11.44 -17.05
C ALA A 59 -8.23 -11.60 -17.57
N THR A 60 -8.68 -10.80 -18.54
CA THR A 60 -9.99 -10.96 -19.19
C THR A 60 -10.02 -12.22 -20.04
N LEU A 61 -8.91 -12.56 -20.73
CA LEU A 61 -8.75 -13.85 -21.41
C LEU A 61 -8.79 -15.05 -20.44
N LEU A 62 -8.28 -14.90 -19.22
CA LEU A 62 -8.32 -15.95 -18.18
C LEU A 62 -9.67 -16.03 -17.44
N SER A 63 -10.44 -14.93 -17.41
CA SER A 63 -11.76 -14.86 -16.74
C SER A 63 -12.89 -15.60 -17.47
N GLN A 64 -12.65 -16.07 -18.71
CA GLN A 64 -13.56 -16.99 -19.42
C GLN A 64 -13.66 -18.37 -18.77
N VAL A 65 -12.84 -18.65 -17.74
CA VAL A 65 -13.04 -19.79 -16.84
C VAL A 65 -14.13 -19.43 -15.83
N ASN A 66 -15.22 -20.19 -15.86
CA ASN A 66 -16.42 -20.03 -15.04
C ASN A 66 -16.10 -20.05 -13.53
N SER A 67 -15.75 -18.90 -12.98
CA SER A 67 -15.72 -18.66 -11.54
C SER A 67 -17.01 -17.95 -11.18
N GLY A 68 -17.68 -18.44 -10.13
CA GLY A 68 -19.01 -17.99 -9.71
C GLY A 68 -19.10 -16.48 -9.45
N PRO A 69 -20.30 -15.94 -9.15
CA PRO A 69 -20.55 -14.51 -9.17
C PRO A 69 -19.87 -13.80 -8.00
N LEU A 70 -18.59 -13.49 -8.14
CA LEU A 70 -17.97 -12.36 -7.44
C LEU A 70 -18.15 -11.15 -8.34
N LYS A 71 -19.03 -10.24 -7.92
CA LYS A 71 -19.21 -8.93 -8.53
C LYS A 71 -17.82 -8.27 -8.63
N PRO A 72 -17.25 -8.09 -9.83
CA PRO A 72 -16.04 -7.31 -9.99
C PRO A 72 -16.38 -5.91 -9.47
N SER A 73 -15.64 -5.41 -8.48
CA SER A 73 -15.77 -4.00 -8.12
C SER A 73 -15.43 -3.21 -9.37
N GLU A 74 -16.43 -2.52 -9.93
CA GLU A 74 -16.29 -1.71 -11.12
C GLU A 74 -15.07 -0.79 -10.97
N PRO A 75 -14.31 -0.51 -12.05
CA PRO A 75 -13.27 0.50 -12.04
C PRO A 75 -13.94 1.87 -11.91
N THR A 76 -14.43 2.19 -10.71
CA THR A 76 -15.04 3.47 -10.38
C THR A 76 -14.00 4.53 -10.68
N LYS A 77 -14.30 5.45 -11.61
CA LYS A 77 -13.51 6.66 -11.82
C LYS A 77 -13.32 7.32 -10.45
N ILE A 78 -12.08 7.36 -9.97
CA ILE A 78 -11.80 7.79 -8.60
C ILE A 78 -11.93 9.31 -8.56
N ASP A 79 -12.96 9.82 -7.88
CA ASP A 79 -13.02 11.23 -7.52
C ASP A 79 -11.89 11.52 -6.51
N LEU A 80 -10.95 12.39 -6.92
CA LEU A 80 -9.80 12.76 -6.10
C LEU A 80 -10.22 13.46 -4.81
N ALA A 81 -11.35 14.19 -4.80
CA ALA A 81 -11.84 14.86 -3.61
C ALA A 81 -12.34 13.84 -2.56
N GLU A 82 -13.13 12.85 -3.00
CA GLU A 82 -13.58 11.76 -2.14
C GLU A 82 -12.41 10.89 -1.66
N PHE A 83 -11.47 10.57 -2.55
CA PHE A 83 -10.25 9.85 -2.20
C PHE A 83 -9.45 10.59 -1.12
N TYR A 84 -9.25 11.90 -1.29
CA TYR A 84 -8.53 12.71 -0.31
C TYR A 84 -9.24 12.69 1.04
N ALA A 85 -10.57 12.89 1.09
CA ALA A 85 -11.34 12.82 2.32
C ALA A 85 -11.15 11.47 3.03
N ARG A 86 -11.35 10.36 2.32
CA ARG A 86 -11.13 9.00 2.87
C ARG A 86 -9.70 8.79 3.35
N ALA A 87 -8.71 9.23 2.59
CA ALA A 87 -7.31 9.06 2.93
C ALA A 87 -6.91 9.88 4.17
N THR A 88 -7.54 11.04 4.41
CA THR A 88 -7.34 11.80 5.66
C THR A 88 -7.96 11.10 6.87
N GLU A 89 -9.13 10.48 6.72
CA GLU A 89 -9.76 9.68 7.78
C GLU A 89 -8.91 8.45 8.12
N GLU A 90 -8.44 7.74 7.10
CA GLU A 90 -7.56 6.57 7.26
C GLU A 90 -6.25 6.96 7.97
N LEU A 91 -5.65 8.12 7.64
CA LEU A 91 -4.48 8.63 8.35
C LEU A 91 -4.75 8.82 9.85
N ASN A 92 -5.93 9.34 10.20
CA ASN A 92 -6.31 9.53 11.60
C ASN A 92 -6.53 8.19 12.33
N VAL A 93 -7.11 7.19 11.65
CA VAL A 93 -7.22 5.82 12.17
C VAL A 93 -5.84 5.24 12.42
N MET A 94 -4.94 5.36 11.45
CA MET A 94 -3.58 4.83 11.53
C MET A 94 -2.78 5.48 12.67
N ARG A 95 -2.90 6.79 12.87
CA ARG A 95 -2.26 7.51 13.99
C ARG A 95 -2.71 6.97 15.35
N ARG A 96 -4.00 6.72 15.52
CA ARG A 96 -4.53 6.11 16.77
C ARG A 96 -4.02 4.68 16.93
N ALA A 97 -4.03 3.89 15.85
CA ALA A 97 -3.53 2.52 15.87
C ALA A 97 -2.05 2.46 16.24
N ALA A 98 -1.23 3.41 15.77
CA ALA A 98 0.19 3.49 16.13
C ALA A 98 0.39 3.72 17.64
N VAL A 99 -0.41 4.59 18.26
CA VAL A 99 -0.35 4.84 19.72
C VAL A 99 -0.76 3.58 20.48
N VAL A 100 -1.88 2.96 20.14
CA VAL A 100 -2.38 1.76 20.83
C VAL A 100 -1.41 0.59 20.68
N ASN A 101 -0.90 0.36 19.46
CA ASN A 101 0.10 -0.66 19.22
C ASN A 101 1.42 -0.37 19.96
N GLY A 102 1.74 0.91 20.19
CA GLY A 102 2.87 1.34 20.99
C GLY A 102 2.73 0.99 22.48
N LEU A 103 1.51 1.13 23.03
CA LEU A 103 1.17 0.83 24.43
C LEU A 103 1.13 -0.68 24.72
N TYR A 104 0.56 -1.45 23.80
CA TYR A 104 0.41 -2.91 23.91
C TYR A 104 1.38 -3.64 22.97
N SER A 105 2.62 -3.16 22.88
CA SER A 105 3.62 -3.77 22.00
C SER A 105 4.11 -5.09 22.56
N THR A 106 4.25 -6.08 21.69
CA THR A 106 4.87 -7.37 21.98
C THR A 106 6.33 -7.39 21.51
N ASP A 107 7.04 -8.47 21.81
CA ASP A 107 8.34 -8.74 21.23
C ASP A 107 8.31 -8.79 19.70
N ARG A 108 9.44 -8.49 19.10
CA ARG A 108 9.63 -8.50 17.65
C ARG A 108 9.52 -9.91 17.09
N LEU A 109 8.97 -10.02 15.89
CA LEU A 109 8.87 -11.30 15.19
C LEU A 109 10.26 -11.76 14.74
N VAL A 110 10.46 -13.08 14.62
CA VAL A 110 11.72 -13.68 14.14
C VAL A 110 12.13 -13.12 12.77
N VAL A 111 11.14 -12.82 11.91
CA VAL A 111 11.36 -12.23 10.58
C VAL A 111 11.99 -10.83 10.64
N GLU A 112 11.88 -10.12 11.75
CA GLU A 112 12.46 -8.77 11.91
C GLU A 112 13.92 -8.80 12.39
N ALA A 113 14.39 -9.92 12.95
CA ALA A 113 15.71 -9.99 13.58
C ALA A 113 16.86 -10.09 12.56
N ASN A 114 16.62 -10.71 11.40
CA ASN A 114 17.63 -10.87 10.37
C ASN A 114 17.07 -10.72 8.95
N PRO A 115 16.81 -9.49 8.49
CA PRO A 115 16.24 -9.25 7.15
C PRO A 115 17.18 -9.67 6.02
N GLU A 116 18.50 -9.61 6.22
CA GLU A 116 19.52 -9.94 5.20
C GLU A 116 19.60 -11.45 4.93
N GLN A 117 19.29 -12.30 5.91
CA GLN A 117 19.42 -13.75 5.78
C GLN A 117 18.39 -14.40 4.84
N TRP A 118 17.29 -13.70 4.56
CA TRP A 118 16.22 -14.19 3.68
C TRP A 118 16.19 -13.48 2.31
N VAL A 119 17.14 -12.57 2.07
CA VAL A 119 17.35 -12.03 0.73
C VAL A 119 17.94 -13.15 -0.11
N VAL A 120 17.12 -13.76 -0.96
CA VAL A 120 17.60 -14.63 -2.04
C VAL A 120 18.35 -13.73 -3.01
N SER A 121 19.61 -13.44 -2.70
CA SER A 121 20.53 -12.83 -3.64
C SER A 121 20.70 -13.84 -4.77
N ALA A 122 20.39 -13.42 -6.00
CA ALA A 122 20.58 -14.26 -7.17
C ALA A 122 22.01 -14.83 -7.13
N PRO A 123 22.22 -16.12 -7.49
CA PRO A 123 23.53 -16.74 -7.39
C PRO A 123 24.50 -16.00 -8.33
N GLY A 124 25.33 -15.11 -7.78
CA GLY A 124 26.27 -14.32 -8.59
C GLY A 124 26.88 -13.07 -7.95
N GLY A 125 26.37 -12.56 -6.82
CA GLY A 125 26.92 -11.36 -6.19
C GLY A 125 27.86 -11.65 -5.02
N LYS A 126 29.12 -12.00 -5.28
CA LYS A 126 30.16 -11.89 -4.23
C LYS A 126 30.38 -10.40 -3.95
N THR A 127 30.04 -9.95 -2.75
CA THR A 127 30.66 -8.76 -2.16
C THR A 127 31.42 -9.22 -0.93
N ALA A 128 32.72 -8.94 -0.94
CA ALA A 128 33.67 -9.37 0.07
C ALA A 128 33.50 -8.52 1.34
N ASP A 129 33.58 -9.19 2.49
CA ASP A 129 33.79 -8.57 3.80
C ASP A 129 35.13 -7.82 3.84
N PRO A 130 35.25 -6.87 4.78
CA PRO A 130 36.19 -7.11 5.88
C PRO A 130 35.53 -7.17 7.26
#